data_AF-A0A8B6BLQ9-F1
#
_entry.id   AF-A0A8B6BLQ9-F1
#
_cell.length_a   1.000
_cell.length_b   1.000
_cell.length_c   1.000
_cell.angle_alpha   90.00
_cell.angle_beta   90.00
_cell.angle_gamma   90.00
#
_symmetry.space_group_name_H-M   'P 1'
#
loop_
_entity.id
_entity.type
_entity.pdbx_description
1 polymer ?
#
loop_
_entity_poly.entity_id
_entity_poly.type
_entity_poly.pdbx_seq_one_letter_code
_entity_poly.pdbx_strand_id
1 'polypeptide(L)'
;MGHAGSCFVIGGIHQGQRITDIEEYNVKKNIWRRVASLPPSVHTTYLSCVTVGNMIYIFAVFDQQESLQEHELAICLFNPDLTSINIIATIPVKTLQIRTFVLGKDIYIASSNSDFLKFNKKHNLIQELQRHYLVCKKIGIFTCGNAVYLVGGVNTNA
;
A
#
# COMPACT_ATOMS: atom_id res chain seq x y z
N MET A 1 16.09 -7.76 14.58
CA MET A 1 15.61 -6.60 15.38
C MET A 1 14.56 -5.91 14.55
N GLY A 2 13.36 -5.66 15.06
CA GLY A 2 12.28 -5.02 14.30
C GLY A 2 12.41 -3.50 14.24
N HIS A 3 11.60 -2.88 13.38
CA HIS A 3 11.51 -1.42 13.14
C HIS A 3 10.96 -0.61 14.32
N ALA A 4 11.13 -1.12 15.54
CA ALA A 4 10.68 -0.45 16.75
C ALA A 4 11.40 0.89 16.89
N GLY A 5 10.65 1.99 16.71
CA GLY A 5 11.18 3.35 16.82
C GLY A 5 11.61 3.98 15.49
N SER A 6 11.15 3.48 14.34
CA SER A 6 11.31 4.14 13.05
C SER A 6 9.95 4.47 12.41
N CYS A 7 9.89 5.60 11.70
CA CYS A 7 8.76 5.99 10.85
C CYS A 7 9.26 6.10 9.41
N PHE A 8 8.44 5.70 8.43
CA PHE A 8 8.81 5.76 7.02
C PHE A 8 7.87 6.67 6.23
N VAL A 9 8.44 7.46 5.33
CA VAL A 9 7.71 8.17 4.28
C VAL A 9 8.10 7.54 2.95
N ILE A 10 7.11 7.24 2.11
CA ILE A 10 7.29 6.47 0.89
C ILE A 10 6.64 7.24 -0.26
N GLY A 11 7.48 7.75 -1.14
CA GLY A 11 7.07 8.41 -2.38
C GLY A 11 6.23 9.67 -2.22
N GLY A 12 5.25 9.87 -3.10
CA GLY A 12 4.42 11.07 -3.18
C GLY A 12 4.65 11.90 -4.44
N ILE A 13 4.13 13.13 -4.43
CA ILE A 13 4.34 14.13 -5.49
C ILE A 13 4.73 15.45 -4.84
N HIS A 14 5.72 16.12 -5.42
CA HIS A 14 6.09 17.48 -5.08
C HIS A 14 6.17 18.33 -6.34
N GLN A 15 5.40 19.43 -6.39
CA GLN A 15 5.37 20.35 -7.53
C GLN A 15 5.16 19.65 -8.89
N GLY A 16 4.27 18.65 -8.91
CA GLY A 16 3.96 17.86 -10.12
C GLY A 16 5.00 16.77 -10.46
N GLN A 17 6.13 16.71 -9.75
CA GLN A 17 7.14 15.67 -9.93
C GLN A 17 6.91 14.48 -9.00
N ARG A 18 7.10 13.27 -9.52
CA ARG A 18 7.03 12.03 -8.75
C ARG A 18 8.23 11.95 -7.81
N ILE A 19 7.96 11.80 -6.51
CA ILE A 19 8.99 11.48 -5.52
C ILE A 19 9.05 9.97 -5.41
N THR A 20 10.19 9.35 -5.73
CA THR A 20 10.39 7.90 -5.57
C THR A 20 11.05 7.54 -4.24
N ASP A 21 11.55 8.53 -3.50
CA ASP A 21 12.37 8.32 -2.31
C ASP A 21 11.59 7.62 -1.20
N ILE A 22 12.30 6.74 -0.48
CA ILE A 22 11.85 6.17 0.79
C ILE A 22 12.76 6.74 1.87
N GLU A 23 12.15 7.45 2.82
CA GLU A 23 12.83 8.10 3.92
C GLU A 23 12.47 7.42 5.24
N GLU A 24 13.46 7.29 6.12
CA GLU A 24 13.30 6.77 7.46
C GLU A 24 13.60 7.87 8.47
N TYR A 25 12.68 8.10 9.39
CA TYR A 25 12.90 8.85 10.61
C TYR A 25 13.29 7.91 11.74
N ASN A 26 14.48 8.12 12.28
CA ASN A 26 14.93 7.41 13.48
C ASN A 26 14.52 8.20 14.73
N VAL A 27 13.57 7.68 15.52
CA VAL A 27 13.03 8.38 16.70
C VAL A 27 14.10 8.62 17.76
N LYS A 28 15.05 7.69 17.94
CA LYS A 28 16.11 7.82 18.96
C LYS A 28 17.13 8.90 18.61
N LYS A 29 17.49 9.00 17.33
CA LYS A 29 18.49 9.94 16.82
C LYS A 29 17.88 11.27 16.38
N ASN A 30 16.56 11.34 16.23
CA ASN A 30 15.83 12.50 15.72
C ASN A 30 16.36 12.99 14.36
N ILE A 31 16.53 12.06 13.41
CA ILE A 31 17.02 12.38 12.06
C ILE A 31 16.21 11.65 11.00
N TRP A 32 16.03 12.32 9.86
CA TRP A 32 15.57 11.72 8.62
C TRP A 32 16.76 11.30 7.76
N ARG A 33 16.61 10.19 7.05
CA ARG A 33 17.57 9.76 6.02
C ARG A 33 16.83 9.08 4.88
N ARG A 34 17.29 9.27 3.64
CA ARG A 34 16.88 8.45 2.51
C ARG A 34 17.50 7.05 2.66
N VAL A 35 16.67 6.02 2.53
CA VAL A 35 17.09 4.62 2.71
C VAL A 35 16.88 3.76 1.46
N ALA A 36 15.97 4.14 0.56
CA ALA A 36 15.72 3.42 -0.69
C ALA A 36 14.96 4.32 -1.68
N SER A 37 14.60 3.78 -2.85
CA SER A 37 13.71 4.43 -3.82
C SER A 37 12.75 3.41 -4.43
N LEU A 38 11.51 3.80 -4.69
CA LEU A 38 10.53 2.99 -5.41
C LEU A 38 11.03 2.65 -6.82
N PRO A 39 10.69 1.46 -7.36
CA PRO A 39 10.97 1.10 -8.75
C PRO A 39 10.41 2.15 -9.72
N PRO A 40 11.10 2.44 -10.84
CA PRO A 40 10.63 3.45 -11.81
C PRO A 40 9.31 3.06 -12.48
N SER A 41 8.99 1.76 -12.53
CA SER A 41 7.77 1.20 -13.11
C SER A 41 6.53 1.29 -12.22
N VAL A 42 6.59 1.96 -11.05
CA VAL A 42 5.41 2.16 -10.19
C VAL A 42 5.13 3.63 -9.93
N HIS A 43 3.87 4.06 -10.01
CA HIS A 43 3.48 5.41 -9.63
C HIS A 43 3.70 5.65 -8.14
N THR A 44 3.98 6.90 -7.83
CA THR A 44 4.29 7.36 -6.47
C THR A 44 3.06 7.96 -5.78
N THR A 45 1.88 7.84 -6.42
CA THR A 45 0.57 8.25 -5.91
C THR A 45 -0.32 7.04 -5.68
N TYR A 46 -1.39 7.25 -4.90
CA TYR A 46 -2.33 6.18 -4.50
C TYR A 46 -1.64 5.00 -3.78
N LEU A 47 -0.49 5.26 -3.16
CA LEU A 47 0.23 4.27 -2.38
C LEU A 47 -0.56 3.89 -1.14
N SER A 48 -0.53 2.60 -0.82
CA SER A 48 -0.91 2.07 0.49
C SER A 48 0.18 1.13 0.96
N CYS A 49 0.45 1.05 2.26
CA CYS A 49 1.45 0.14 2.77
C CYS A 49 1.07 -0.47 4.11
N VAL A 50 1.62 -1.65 4.38
CA VAL A 50 1.48 -2.33 5.67
C VAL A 50 2.78 -3.03 6.04
N THR A 51 2.96 -3.26 7.33
CA THR A 51 4.08 -4.01 7.89
C THR A 51 3.64 -5.43 8.27
N VAL A 52 4.43 -6.43 7.89
CA VAL A 52 4.28 -7.81 8.37
C VAL A 52 5.65 -8.32 8.79
N GLY A 53 5.85 -8.52 10.10
CA GLY A 53 7.18 -8.75 10.64
C GLY A 53 8.10 -7.55 10.38
N ASN A 54 9.27 -7.78 9.79
CA ASN A 54 10.22 -6.74 9.41
C ASN A 54 10.05 -6.23 7.97
N MET A 55 9.05 -6.69 7.24
CA MET A 55 8.89 -6.35 5.83
C MET A 55 7.79 -5.30 5.66
N ILE A 56 8.02 -4.37 4.74
CA ILE A 56 7.02 -3.38 4.34
C ILE A 56 6.47 -3.80 2.97
N TYR A 57 5.17 -4.08 2.90
CA TYR A 57 4.47 -4.33 1.65
C TYR A 57 3.88 -3.00 1.18
N ILE A 58 4.29 -2.54 0.02
CA ILE A 58 3.87 -1.30 -0.61
C ILE A 58 3.02 -1.66 -1.82
N PHE A 59 1.81 -1.17 -1.86
CA PHE A 59 0.84 -1.38 -2.91
C PHE A 59 0.77 -0.09 -3.73
N ALA A 60 1.17 -0.19 -4.99
CA ALA A 60 1.37 0.95 -5.88
C ALA A 60 0.71 0.69 -7.23
N VAL A 61 0.38 1.75 -7.95
CA VAL A 61 -0.08 1.62 -9.35
C VAL A 61 1.11 1.19 -10.20
N PHE A 62 0.97 0.12 -10.97
CA PHE A 62 1.97 -0.25 -11.96
C PHE A 62 1.81 0.63 -13.21
N ASP A 63 2.90 1.23 -13.65
CA ASP A 63 2.96 2.15 -14.78
C ASP A 63 3.08 1.33 -16.08
N GLN A 64 1.94 0.80 -16.56
CA GLN A 64 1.88 0.19 -17.89
C GLN A 64 1.71 1.30 -18.93
N GLN A 65 2.60 1.34 -19.92
CA GLN A 65 2.51 2.35 -20.98
C GLN A 65 1.33 2.15 -21.95
N GLU A 66 0.57 1.04 -21.92
CA GLU A 66 -0.29 0.68 -23.07
C GLU A 66 -1.67 -0.01 -22.84
N SER A 67 -2.29 -0.11 -21.65
CA SER A 67 -3.62 -0.75 -21.56
C SER A 67 -4.73 0.10 -20.92
N LEU A 68 -5.86 0.22 -21.63
CA LEU A 68 -6.94 1.19 -21.40
C LEU A 68 -8.16 0.66 -20.63
N GLN A 69 -8.10 -0.54 -20.03
CA GLN A 69 -9.31 -1.14 -19.44
C GLN A 69 -9.18 -1.65 -18.01
N GLU A 70 -7.99 -2.03 -17.54
CA GLU A 70 -7.78 -2.49 -16.16
C GLU A 70 -6.52 -1.85 -15.58
N HIS A 71 -6.58 -1.52 -14.29
CA HIS A 71 -5.41 -1.00 -13.60
C HIS A 71 -4.62 -2.17 -13.02
N GLU A 72 -3.30 -2.11 -13.06
CA GLU A 72 -2.46 -3.07 -12.35
C GLU A 72 -1.98 -2.51 -11.02
N LEU A 73 -2.15 -3.31 -9.97
CA LEU A 73 -1.60 -3.06 -8.65
C LEU A 73 -0.28 -3.81 -8.51
N ALA A 74 0.82 -3.07 -8.46
CA ALA A 74 2.12 -3.58 -8.10
C ALA A 74 2.21 -3.77 -6.57
N ILE A 75 2.73 -4.92 -6.15
CA ILE A 75 3.07 -5.20 -4.76
C ILE A 75 4.59 -5.20 -4.65
N CYS A 76 5.13 -4.14 -4.06
CA CYS A 76 6.55 -4.02 -3.76
C CYS A 76 6.82 -4.53 -2.34
N LEU A 77 7.80 -5.42 -2.20
CA LEU A 77 8.31 -5.89 -0.92
C LEU A 77 9.60 -5.15 -0.59
N PHE A 78 9.55 -4.30 0.42
CA PHE A 78 10.69 -3.55 0.92
C PHE A 78 11.25 -4.20 2.19
N ASN A 79 12.53 -4.55 2.13
CA ASN A 79 13.34 -4.93 3.28
C ASN A 79 14.18 -3.72 3.72
N PRO A 80 13.75 -2.96 4.75
CA PRO A 80 14.51 -1.83 5.28
C PRO A 80 15.85 -2.21 5.92
N ASP A 81 16.01 -3.43 6.46
CA ASP A 81 17.28 -3.87 7.05
C ASP A 81 18.36 -4.03 5.95
N LEU A 82 17.93 -4.44 4.75
CA LEU A 82 18.79 -4.59 3.57
C LEU A 82 18.70 -3.42 2.59
N THR A 83 17.89 -2.41 2.91
CA THR A 83 17.59 -1.27 2.01
C THR A 83 17.15 -1.70 0.59
N SER A 84 16.56 -2.88 0.46
CA SER A 84 16.24 -3.49 -0.85
C SER A 84 14.74 -3.58 -1.08
N ILE A 85 14.30 -3.23 -2.29
CA ILE A 85 12.90 -3.25 -2.69
C ILE A 85 12.76 -4.00 -4.01
N ASN A 86 11.76 -4.86 -4.10
CA ASN A 86 11.45 -5.64 -5.30
C ASN A 86 9.95 -5.66 -5.55
N ILE A 87 9.54 -5.61 -6.82
CA ILE A 87 8.14 -5.93 -7.20
C ILE A 87 8.00 -7.44 -7.13
N ILE A 88 7.10 -7.94 -6.27
CA ILE A 88 6.87 -9.37 -6.05
C ILE A 88 5.63 -9.90 -6.77
N ALA A 89 4.73 -9.00 -7.17
CA ALA A 89 3.52 -9.31 -7.91
C ALA A 89 3.00 -8.07 -8.64
N THR A 90 2.34 -8.27 -9.77
CA THR A 90 1.38 -7.33 -10.35
C THR A 90 0.05 -8.07 -10.49
N ILE A 91 -1.04 -7.41 -10.10
CA ILE A 91 -2.38 -8.01 -10.14
C ILE A 91 -3.38 -7.04 -10.75
N PRO A 92 -4.31 -7.51 -11.59
CA PRO A 92 -5.36 -6.65 -12.13
C PRO A 92 -6.32 -6.24 -11.01
N VAL A 93 -6.69 -4.95 -11.00
CA VAL A 93 -7.66 -4.37 -10.08
C VAL A 93 -8.59 -3.42 -10.82
N LYS A 94 -9.83 -3.35 -10.35
CA LYS A 94 -10.87 -2.47 -10.91
C LYS A 94 -10.70 -1.01 -10.50
N THR A 95 -9.93 -0.73 -9.45
CA THR A 95 -9.68 0.63 -8.97
C THR A 95 -8.35 0.77 -8.25
N LEU A 96 -7.77 1.97 -8.33
CA LEU A 96 -6.50 2.35 -7.69
C LEU A 96 -6.68 2.96 -6.30
N GLN A 97 -7.91 3.32 -5.92
CA GLN A 97 -8.19 3.90 -4.61
C GLN A 97 -8.38 2.79 -3.58
N ILE A 98 -7.26 2.29 -3.10
CA ILE A 98 -7.20 1.19 -2.13
C ILE A 98 -6.72 1.67 -0.76
N ARG A 99 -7.01 0.84 0.24
CA ARG A 99 -6.44 0.86 1.59
C ARG A 99 -6.03 -0.55 1.95
N THR A 100 -4.87 -0.69 2.55
CA THR A 100 -4.37 -1.98 3.02
C THR A 100 -4.26 -1.99 4.53
N PHE A 101 -4.49 -3.17 5.09
CA PHE A 101 -4.42 -3.38 6.54
C PHE A 101 -4.03 -4.81 6.86
N VAL A 102 -3.65 -5.03 8.12
CA VAL A 102 -3.28 -6.35 8.63
C VAL A 102 -4.27 -6.76 9.70
N LEU A 103 -4.80 -7.98 9.57
CA LEU A 103 -5.52 -8.68 10.64
C LEU A 103 -4.76 -9.97 10.96
N GLY A 104 -4.28 -10.07 12.20
CA GLY A 104 -3.36 -11.15 12.59
C GLY A 104 -2.06 -11.08 11.78
N LYS A 105 -1.85 -12.04 10.87
CA LYS A 105 -0.68 -12.09 9.98
C LYS A 105 -1.03 -11.84 8.51
N ASP A 106 -2.31 -11.67 8.20
CA ASP A 106 -2.80 -11.62 6.84
C ASP A 106 -2.99 -10.17 6.39
N ILE A 107 -2.70 -9.92 5.11
CA ILE A 107 -2.84 -8.60 4.50
C ILE A 107 -4.16 -8.58 3.73
N TYR A 108 -4.93 -7.53 3.95
CA TYR A 108 -6.19 -7.27 3.27
C TYR A 108 -6.12 -5.95 2.51
N ILE A 109 -6.89 -5.88 1.44
CA ILE A 109 -7.04 -4.72 0.58
C ILE A 109 -8.54 -4.41 0.54
N ALA A 110 -8.92 -3.19 0.92
CA ALA A 110 -10.26 -2.66 0.73
C ALA A 110 -10.19 -1.49 -0.24
N SER A 111 -11.15 -1.40 -1.15
CA SER A 111 -11.14 -0.40 -2.21
C SER A 111 -12.41 0.44 -2.24
N SER A 112 -12.34 1.60 -2.90
CA SER A 112 -13.48 2.51 -2.95
C SER A 112 -14.69 1.99 -3.73
N ASN A 113 -14.51 0.96 -4.56
CA ASN A 113 -15.56 0.30 -5.34
C ASN A 113 -16.11 -0.96 -4.63
N SER A 114 -15.88 -1.09 -3.33
CA SER A 114 -16.37 -2.19 -2.48
C SER A 114 -15.66 -3.53 -2.63
N ASP A 115 -14.60 -3.63 -3.43
CA ASP A 115 -13.79 -4.85 -3.46
C ASP A 115 -13.09 -5.04 -2.11
N PHE A 116 -13.11 -6.28 -1.63
CA PHE A 116 -12.43 -6.69 -0.42
C PHE A 116 -11.60 -7.93 -0.73
N LEU A 117 -10.28 -7.79 -0.64
CA LEU A 117 -9.33 -8.79 -1.13
C LEU A 117 -8.41 -9.22 0.00
N LYS A 118 -7.97 -10.47 -0.04
CA LYS A 118 -6.89 -11.01 0.81
C LYS A 118 -5.68 -11.30 -0.06
N PHE A 119 -4.52 -10.79 0.34
CA PHE A 119 -3.26 -11.06 -0.34
C PHE A 119 -2.59 -12.33 0.21
N ASN A 120 -2.41 -13.32 -0.65
CA ASN A 120 -1.67 -14.54 -0.35
C ASN A 120 -0.17 -14.33 -0.60
N LYS A 121 0.56 -14.03 0.49
CA LYS A 121 2.01 -13.79 0.45
C LYS A 121 2.86 -14.99 0.00
N LYS A 122 2.33 -16.22 0.06
CA LYS A 122 3.06 -17.44 -0.34
C LYS A 122 3.06 -17.62 -1.85
N HIS A 123 1.94 -17.29 -2.48
CA HIS A 123 1.73 -17.48 -3.91
C HIS A 123 1.73 -16.17 -4.70
N ASN A 124 1.77 -15.02 -4.03
CA ASN A 124 1.71 -13.69 -4.62
C ASN A 124 0.43 -13.45 -5.43
N LEU A 125 -0.70 -13.93 -4.91
CA LEU A 125 -2.02 -13.84 -5.54
C LEU A 125 -3.03 -13.13 -4.62
N ILE A 126 -4.08 -12.58 -5.20
CA ILE A 126 -5.25 -12.10 -4.46
C ILE A 126 -6.37 -13.13 -4.46
N GLN A 127 -7.09 -13.16 -3.34
CA GLN A 127 -8.36 -13.84 -3.19
C GLN A 127 -9.45 -12.78 -2.98
N GLU A 128 -10.47 -12.76 -3.84
CA GLU A 128 -11.66 -11.93 -3.61
C GLU A 128 -12.46 -12.50 -2.43
N LEU A 129 -12.91 -11.61 -1.55
CA LEU A 129 -13.78 -11.90 -0.41
C LEU A 129 -15.13 -11.18 -0.56
N GLN A 130 -16.00 -11.38 0.41
CA GLN A 130 -17.29 -10.69 0.46
C GLN A 130 -17.10 -9.17 0.40
N ARG A 131 -17.70 -8.54 -0.60
CA ARG A 131 -17.69 -7.08 -0.78
C ARG A 131 -18.38 -6.37 0.37
N HIS A 132 -17.88 -5.19 0.73
CA HIS A 132 -18.56 -4.33 1.70
C HIS A 132 -19.71 -3.56 1.03
N TYR A 133 -20.74 -3.20 1.80
CA TYR A 133 -21.95 -2.61 1.23
C TYR A 133 -21.80 -1.16 0.75
N LEU A 134 -20.79 -0.44 1.24
CA LEU A 134 -20.62 0.98 0.96
C LEU A 134 -19.65 1.21 -0.21
N VAL A 135 -20.02 2.00 -1.21
CA VAL A 135 -19.09 2.48 -2.24
C VAL A 135 -18.66 3.89 -1.86
N CYS A 136 -17.46 4.05 -1.29
CA CYS A 136 -16.97 5.35 -0.85
C CYS A 136 -15.48 5.56 -1.14
N LYS A 137 -15.13 6.77 -1.58
CA LYS A 137 -13.76 7.20 -1.84
C LYS A 137 -13.15 7.87 -0.61
N LYS A 138 -11.81 7.92 -0.54
CA LYS A 138 -11.06 8.62 0.53
C LYS A 138 -11.36 8.10 1.95
N ILE A 139 -11.56 6.78 2.07
CA ILE A 139 -11.81 6.12 3.35
C ILE A 139 -10.57 6.21 4.26
N GLY A 140 -10.79 6.56 5.52
CA GLY A 140 -9.78 6.43 6.58
C GLY A 140 -9.78 5.01 7.13
N ILE A 141 -8.60 4.51 7.53
CA ILE A 141 -8.46 3.16 8.08
C ILE A 141 -7.64 3.17 9.35
N PHE A 142 -8.10 2.44 10.36
CA PHE A 142 -7.31 2.16 11.56
C PHE A 142 -7.69 0.82 12.17
N THR A 143 -6.80 0.29 13.01
CA THR A 143 -7.00 -0.95 13.76
C THR A 143 -7.16 -0.63 15.24
N CYS A 144 -8.05 -1.36 15.92
CA CYS A 144 -8.16 -1.32 17.37
C CYS A 144 -8.50 -2.73 17.87
N GLY A 145 -7.62 -3.31 18.69
CA GLY A 145 -7.71 -4.72 19.07
C GLY A 145 -7.64 -5.63 17.83
N ASN A 146 -8.59 -6.57 17.73
CA ASN A 146 -8.71 -7.48 16.58
C ASN A 146 -9.67 -6.97 15.50
N ALA A 147 -10.04 -5.69 15.53
CA ALA A 147 -10.95 -5.08 14.56
C ALA A 147 -10.25 -4.03 13.69
N VAL A 148 -10.74 -3.92 12.46
CA VAL A 148 -10.38 -2.87 11.51
C VAL A 148 -11.59 -2.00 11.27
N TYR A 149 -11.36 -0.69 11.25
CA TYR A 149 -12.40 0.31 11.07
C TYR A 149 -12.12 1.05 9.77
N LEU A 150 -13.08 0.96 8.85
CA LEU A 150 -13.16 1.79 7.66
C LEU A 150 -14.10 2.95 7.99
N VAL A 151 -13.59 4.17 7.99
CA VAL A 151 -14.32 5.34 8.51
C VAL A 151 -14.44 6.44 7.48
N GLY A 152 -15.65 6.97 7.37
CA GLY A 152 -16.00 8.10 6.52
C GLY A 152 -15.92 7.76 5.04
N GLY A 153 -15.40 8.72 4.28
CA GLY A 153 -15.35 8.67 2.82
C GLY A 153 -16.50 9.44 2.16
N VAL A 154 -16.37 9.61 0.86
CA VAL A 154 -17.34 10.33 0.02
C VAL A 154 -18.05 9.31 -0.86
N ASN A 155 -19.38 9.25 -0.75
CA ASN A 155 -20.20 8.40 -1.61
C ASN A 155 -20.12 8.93 -3.05
N THR A 156 -19.89 8.03 -4.00
CA THR A 156 -19.80 8.39 -5.43
C THR A 156 -21.13 8.27 -6.17
N ASN A 157 -22.18 7.79 -5.50
CA ASN A 157 -23.53 7.65 -6.05
C ASN A 157 -24.45 8.81 -5.62
N ALA A 158 -23.88 9.93 -5.16
CA ALA A 158 -24.60 11.15 -4.83
C ALA A 158 -24.43 12.19 -5.95
#